data_AF-A0A1S3KA14-F1
#
_entry.id   AF-A0A1S3KA14-F1
#
_cell.length_a   1.000
_cell.length_b   1.000
_cell.length_c   1.000
_cell.angle_alpha   90.00
_cell.angle_beta   90.00
_cell.angle_gamma   90.00
#
_symmetry.space_group_name_H-M   'P 1'
#
loop_
_entity.id
_entity.type
_entity.pdbx_description
1 polymer ?
#
loop_
_entity_poly.entity_id
_entity_poly.type
_entity_poly.pdbx_seq_one_letter_code
_entity_poly.pdbx_strand_id
1 'polypeptide(L)'
;GASVVLYRSEELRKYQIFAYSGWPGGLFGSPSMAGSRPGGTIAAAWAAMRVLGEDGYTDIASQLMNARAKVLDAVRNIPSLQVVGEPHMTIFALMSADPKFDILVLADILENKGWKIERQQLPISIHFTLMPHHLNVLDGFIADLKAAAEDVKANPGQSAGGTAAMYGMMAKIPDKGIIDDFIVEFFSEMYKN
;
A
#
# COMPACT_ATOMS: atom_id res chain seq x y z
N GLY A 1 -10.05 10.79 -4.21
CA GLY A 1 -10.72 11.86 -4.99
C GLY A 1 -11.76 11.36 -5.98
N ALA A 2 -11.70 10.11 -6.45
CA ALA A 2 -12.76 9.47 -7.23
C ALA A 2 -12.64 7.94 -7.05
N SER A 3 -13.77 7.23 -7.08
CA SER A 3 -13.87 5.77 -7.10
C SER A 3 -15.24 5.41 -7.69
N VAL A 4 -15.47 4.13 -8.00
CA VAL A 4 -16.73 3.63 -8.52
C VAL A 4 -17.18 2.42 -7.71
N VAL A 5 -18.43 2.43 -7.28
CA VAL A 5 -19.14 1.26 -6.77
C VAL A 5 -20.11 0.79 -7.85
N LEU A 6 -19.99 -0.46 -8.25
CA LEU A 6 -20.84 -1.09 -9.26
C LEU A 6 -21.75 -2.13 -8.60
N TYR A 7 -23.01 -2.13 -9.00
CA TYR A 7 -24.00 -3.10 -8.52
C TYR A 7 -24.39 -4.03 -9.65
N ARG A 8 -24.62 -5.30 -9.32
CA ARG A 8 -25.12 -6.30 -10.28
C ARG A 8 -26.49 -5.91 -10.85
N SER A 9 -27.34 -5.28 -10.05
CA SER A 9 -28.69 -4.87 -10.46
C SER A 9 -29.05 -3.49 -9.92
N GLU A 10 -30.01 -2.84 -10.58
CA GLU A 10 -30.56 -1.56 -10.11
C GLU A 10 -31.25 -1.71 -8.76
N GLU A 11 -31.95 -2.83 -8.53
CA GLU A 11 -32.64 -3.09 -7.25
C GLU A 11 -31.68 -3.03 -6.05
N LEU A 12 -30.46 -3.56 -6.19
CA LEU A 12 -29.44 -3.43 -5.15
C LEU A 12 -28.97 -1.98 -4.98
N ARG A 13 -28.80 -1.25 -6.09
CA ARG A 13 -28.33 0.14 -6.07
C ARG A 13 -29.31 1.08 -5.37
N LYS A 14 -30.62 0.80 -5.40
CA LYS A 14 -31.64 1.62 -4.72
C LYS A 14 -31.41 1.72 -3.21
N TYR A 15 -30.85 0.68 -2.57
CA TYR A 15 -30.52 0.69 -1.14
C TYR A 15 -29.36 1.64 -0.77
N GLN A 16 -28.55 2.09 -1.73
CA GLN A 16 -27.51 3.10 -1.48
C GLN A 16 -28.07 4.54 -1.45
N ILE A 17 -29.22 4.78 -2.10
CA ILE A 17 -29.74 6.13 -2.31
C ILE A 17 -30.37 6.62 -1.01
N PHE A 18 -29.90 7.77 -0.52
CA PHE A 18 -30.58 8.50 0.55
C PHE A 18 -31.69 9.36 -0.05
N ALA A 19 -32.89 9.29 0.52
CA ALA A 19 -34.03 10.14 0.15
C ALA A 19 -34.73 10.66 1.41
N TYR A 20 -35.01 11.96 1.44
CA TYR A 20 -35.72 12.59 2.55
C TYR A 20 -36.66 13.70 2.04
N SER A 21 -37.95 13.55 2.30
CA SER A 21 -39.00 14.48 1.87
C SER A 21 -39.53 15.38 2.99
N GLY A 22 -39.11 15.17 4.25
CA GLY A 22 -39.58 15.93 5.41
C GLY A 22 -38.85 17.26 5.65
N TRP A 23 -37.91 17.63 4.78
CA TRP A 23 -37.11 18.84 4.92
C TRP A 23 -37.88 20.07 4.39
N PRO A 24 -37.97 21.18 5.15
CA PRO A 24 -38.61 22.41 4.67
C PRO A 24 -37.98 23.01 3.40
N GLY A 25 -36.72 22.67 3.08
CA GLY A 25 -36.04 23.10 1.85
C GLY A 25 -36.45 22.32 0.59
N GLY A 26 -37.38 21.36 0.71
CA GLY A 26 -37.91 20.58 -0.40
C GLY A 26 -37.42 19.13 -0.43
N LEU A 27 -37.68 18.47 -1.56
CA LEU A 27 -37.29 17.07 -1.76
C LEU A 27 -35.77 16.96 -1.83
N PHE A 28 -35.19 16.09 -1.01
CA PHE A 28 -33.76 15.83 -1.01
C PHE A 28 -33.45 14.37 -1.37
N GLY A 29 -32.50 14.18 -2.27
CA GLY A 29 -31.97 12.87 -2.64
C GLY A 29 -30.48 12.93 -2.87
N SER A 30 -29.74 11.92 -2.40
CA SER A 30 -28.31 11.78 -2.65
C SER A 30 -27.97 10.35 -3.06
N PRO A 31 -27.24 10.15 -4.18
CA PRO A 31 -26.82 8.83 -4.61
C PRO A 31 -25.59 8.31 -3.86
N SER A 32 -24.97 9.08 -2.96
CA SER A 32 -23.77 8.71 -2.20
C SER A 32 -23.69 9.47 -0.87
N MET A 33 -22.64 9.26 -0.08
CA MET A 33 -22.50 9.91 1.25
C MET A 33 -22.49 11.44 1.21
N ALA A 34 -21.84 12.05 0.22
CA ALA A 34 -21.69 13.50 0.14
C ALA A 34 -22.85 14.17 -0.62
N GLY A 35 -23.29 15.34 -0.14
CA GLY A 35 -24.15 16.26 -0.89
C GLY A 35 -23.36 17.03 -1.94
N SER A 36 -22.67 18.10 -1.51
CA SER A 36 -21.71 18.81 -2.37
C SER A 36 -20.50 17.93 -2.69
N ARG A 37 -20.09 17.90 -3.96
CA ARG A 37 -19.00 17.03 -4.45
C ARG A 37 -17.98 17.83 -5.26
N PRO A 38 -16.67 17.54 -5.14
CA PRO A 38 -15.64 18.19 -5.95
C PRO A 38 -15.68 17.69 -7.39
N GLY A 39 -16.35 18.42 -8.28
CA GLY A 39 -16.49 18.03 -9.70
C GLY A 39 -15.14 17.87 -10.44
N GLY A 40 -14.11 18.59 -10.01
CA GLY A 40 -12.78 18.54 -10.64
C GLY A 40 -12.13 17.16 -10.59
N THR A 41 -12.25 16.40 -9.49
CA THR A 41 -11.66 15.06 -9.40
C THR A 41 -12.40 14.04 -10.26
N ILE A 42 -13.71 14.23 -10.46
CA ILE A 42 -14.52 13.41 -11.37
C ILE A 42 -14.10 13.68 -12.82
N ALA A 43 -13.94 14.95 -13.19
CA ALA A 43 -13.48 15.34 -14.52
C ALA A 43 -12.06 14.83 -14.81
N ALA A 44 -11.15 14.89 -13.83
CA ALA A 44 -9.80 14.35 -13.95
C ALA A 44 -9.79 12.83 -14.15
N ALA A 45 -10.63 12.08 -13.43
CA ALA A 45 -10.76 10.64 -13.61
C ALA A 45 -11.28 10.28 -15.01
N TRP A 46 -12.29 11.00 -15.51
CA TRP A 46 -12.77 10.84 -16.88
C TRP A 46 -11.66 11.14 -17.90
N ALA A 47 -10.94 12.26 -17.74
CA ALA A 47 -9.85 12.63 -18.64
C ALA A 47 -8.74 11.57 -18.67
N ALA A 48 -8.35 11.02 -17.52
CA ALA A 48 -7.37 9.93 -17.45
C ALA A 48 -7.84 8.69 -18.23
N MET A 49 -9.10 8.27 -18.05
CA MET A 49 -9.67 7.14 -18.80
C MET A 49 -9.68 7.40 -20.32
N ARG A 50 -10.00 8.62 -20.74
CA ARG A 50 -10.05 9.00 -22.16
C ARG A 50 -8.67 9.09 -22.80
N VAL A 51 -7.69 9.63 -22.08
CA VAL A 51 -6.31 9.79 -22.58
C VAL A 51 -5.60 8.44 -22.66
N LEU A 52 -5.76 7.59 -21.66
CA LEU A 52 -5.12 6.27 -21.66
C LEU A 52 -5.79 5.32 -22.66
N GLY A 53 -7.13 5.27 -22.67
CA GLY A 53 -7.86 4.27 -23.45
C GLY A 53 -7.47 2.83 -23.09
N GLU A 54 -7.98 1.86 -23.85
CA GLU A 54 -7.69 0.44 -23.61
C GLU A 54 -6.19 0.13 -23.80
N ASP A 55 -5.59 0.67 -24.86
CA ASP A 55 -4.18 0.44 -25.20
C ASP A 55 -3.25 0.96 -24.10
N GLY A 56 -3.47 2.17 -23.60
CA GLY A 56 -2.65 2.75 -22.54
C GLY A 56 -2.77 1.99 -21.22
N TYR A 57 -3.99 1.56 -20.85
CA TYR A 57 -4.15 0.71 -19.66
C TYR A 57 -3.48 -0.66 -19.82
N THR A 58 -3.59 -1.28 -20.99
CA THR A 58 -3.02 -2.61 -21.27
C THR A 58 -1.49 -2.55 -21.32
N ASP A 59 -0.91 -1.51 -21.92
CA ASP A 59 0.53 -1.26 -21.95
C ASP A 59 1.09 -1.04 -20.53
N ILE A 60 0.46 -0.16 -19.74
CA ILE A 60 0.84 0.05 -18.34
C ILE A 60 0.78 -1.27 -17.55
N ALA A 61 -0.29 -2.05 -17.71
CA ALA A 61 -0.43 -3.34 -17.03
C ALA A 61 0.72 -4.30 -17.42
N SER A 62 1.03 -4.42 -18.72
CA SER A 62 2.13 -5.24 -19.22
C SER A 62 3.49 -4.82 -18.63
N GLN A 63 3.80 -3.53 -18.65
CA GLN A 63 5.04 -3.00 -18.08
C GLN A 63 5.16 -3.30 -16.58
N LEU A 64 4.08 -3.15 -15.82
CA LEU A 64 4.07 -3.44 -14.39
C LEU A 64 4.15 -4.94 -14.09
N MET A 65 3.56 -5.82 -14.92
CA MET A 65 3.73 -7.27 -14.79
C MET A 65 5.19 -7.69 -15.03
N ASN A 66 5.83 -7.11 -16.04
CA ASN A 66 7.26 -7.35 -16.33
C ASN A 66 8.15 -6.83 -15.20
N ALA A 67 7.85 -5.64 -14.66
CA ALA A 67 8.57 -5.08 -13.52
C ALA A 67 8.43 -5.96 -12.28
N ARG A 68 7.22 -6.45 -11.98
CA ARG A 68 6.98 -7.41 -10.89
C ARG A 68 7.80 -8.68 -11.10
N ALA A 69 7.78 -9.26 -12.29
CA ALA A 69 8.56 -10.46 -12.60
C ALA A 69 10.06 -10.23 -12.35
N LYS A 70 10.61 -9.10 -12.83
CA LYS A 70 12.02 -8.73 -12.62
C LYS A 70 12.40 -8.63 -11.13
N VAL A 71 11.55 -8.01 -10.31
CA VAL A 71 11.80 -7.91 -8.86
C VAL A 71 11.73 -9.27 -8.20
N LEU A 72 10.70 -10.08 -8.49
CA LEU A 72 10.56 -11.41 -7.89
C LEU A 72 11.71 -12.35 -8.30
N ASP A 73 12.20 -12.26 -9.54
CA ASP A 73 13.37 -13.01 -10.00
C ASP A 73 14.64 -12.57 -9.26
N ALA A 74 14.81 -11.28 -9.00
CA ALA A 74 15.90 -10.80 -8.17
C ALA A 74 15.81 -11.30 -6.73
N VAL A 75 14.61 -11.31 -6.13
CA VAL A 75 14.37 -11.81 -4.77
C VAL A 75 14.62 -13.31 -4.65
N ARG A 76 14.27 -14.11 -5.67
CA ARG A 76 14.56 -15.56 -5.69
C ARG A 76 16.05 -15.89 -5.57
N ASN A 77 16.92 -14.93 -5.89
CA ASN A 77 18.38 -15.05 -5.75
C ASN A 77 18.90 -14.57 -4.38
N ILE A 78 18.02 -14.21 -3.44
CA ILE A 78 18.34 -13.78 -2.08
C ILE A 78 17.82 -14.85 -1.10
N PRO A 79 18.65 -15.81 -0.65
CA PRO A 79 18.17 -16.97 0.12
C PRO A 79 17.49 -16.65 1.45
N SER A 80 17.74 -15.47 2.03
CA SER A 80 17.13 -15.03 3.28
C SER A 80 15.73 -14.43 3.11
N LEU A 81 15.26 -14.25 1.87
CA LEU A 81 13.95 -13.69 1.55
C LEU A 81 13.07 -14.73 0.86
N GLN A 82 11.78 -14.64 1.15
CA GLN A 82 10.75 -15.41 0.45
C GLN A 82 9.54 -14.52 0.18
N VAL A 83 8.81 -14.84 -0.89
CA VAL A 83 7.59 -14.12 -1.26
C VAL A 83 6.41 -14.67 -0.44
N VAL A 84 5.52 -13.79 0.01
CA VAL A 84 4.28 -14.20 0.66
C VAL A 84 3.30 -14.69 -0.41
N GLY A 85 3.10 -16.01 -0.49
CA GLY A 85 2.21 -16.65 -1.46
C GLY A 85 2.72 -16.54 -2.90
N GLU A 86 1.78 -16.51 -3.85
CA GLU A 86 2.06 -16.41 -5.29
C GLU A 86 1.34 -15.20 -5.90
N PRO A 87 1.95 -13.99 -5.84
CA PRO A 87 1.31 -12.76 -6.30
C PRO A 87 1.26 -12.69 -7.83
N HIS A 88 0.05 -12.63 -8.38
CA HIS A 88 -0.17 -12.54 -9.82
C HIS A 88 -0.03 -11.12 -10.38
N MET A 89 -0.27 -10.10 -9.56
CA MET A 89 -0.36 -8.69 -9.99
C MET A 89 0.77 -7.82 -9.39
N THR A 90 0.58 -6.51 -9.31
CA THR A 90 1.60 -5.52 -8.91
C THR A 90 1.83 -5.41 -7.40
N ILE A 91 0.95 -6.04 -6.61
CA ILE A 91 1.01 -6.05 -5.15
C ILE A 91 1.64 -7.36 -4.71
N PHE A 92 2.71 -7.27 -3.94
CA PHE A 92 3.36 -8.43 -3.32
C PHE A 92 4.02 -8.04 -2.00
N ALA A 93 4.28 -9.05 -1.17
CA ALA A 93 5.02 -8.88 0.07
C ALA A 93 6.18 -9.87 0.14
N LEU A 94 7.24 -9.47 0.83
CA LEU A 94 8.38 -10.30 1.16
C LEU A 94 8.37 -10.57 2.66
N MET A 95 8.69 -11.80 3.05
CA MET A 95 8.91 -12.18 4.45
C MET A 95 10.30 -12.84 4.57
N SER A 96 10.80 -12.93 5.80
CA SER A 96 12.07 -13.61 6.04
C SER A 96 11.93 -15.12 5.79
N ALA A 97 12.91 -15.71 5.10
CA ALA A 97 13.09 -17.14 4.95
C ALA A 97 14.08 -17.71 5.98
N ASP A 98 14.85 -16.86 6.66
CA ASP A 98 15.84 -17.23 7.67
C ASP A 98 15.46 -16.60 9.03
N PRO A 99 15.25 -17.39 10.10
CA PRO A 99 14.94 -16.87 11.44
C PRO A 99 15.98 -15.87 12.00
N LYS A 100 17.21 -15.86 11.48
CA LYS A 100 18.27 -14.91 11.87
C LYS A 100 18.25 -13.62 11.05
N PHE A 101 17.45 -13.57 10.00
CA PHE A 101 17.30 -12.41 9.14
C PHE A 101 16.06 -11.62 9.56
N ASP A 102 16.26 -10.39 10.02
CA ASP A 102 15.16 -9.50 10.40
C ASP A 102 14.75 -8.62 9.21
N ILE A 103 13.55 -8.87 8.69
CA ILE A 103 13.03 -8.13 7.55
C ILE A 103 12.62 -6.69 7.88
N LEU A 104 12.39 -6.37 9.16
CA LEU A 104 12.12 -5.00 9.58
C LEU A 104 13.41 -4.17 9.56
N VAL A 105 14.55 -4.79 9.89
CA VAL A 105 15.88 -4.17 9.74
C VAL A 105 16.19 -3.92 8.26
N LEU A 106 15.86 -4.88 7.38
CA LEU A 106 15.96 -4.67 5.92
C LEU A 106 15.18 -3.42 5.47
N ALA A 107 13.96 -3.25 5.98
CA ALA A 107 13.12 -2.09 5.68
C ALA A 107 13.80 -0.78 6.12
N ASP A 108 14.35 -0.72 7.33
CA ASP A 108 15.05 0.47 7.84
C ASP A 108 16.30 0.80 7.00
N ILE A 109 17.09 -0.19 6.57
CA ILE A 109 18.26 0.04 5.69
C ILE A 109 17.83 0.61 4.34
N LEU A 110 16.75 0.09 3.76
CA LEU A 110 16.18 0.64 2.52
C LEU A 110 15.65 2.07 2.74
N GLU A 111 15.01 2.34 3.88
CA GLU A 111 14.53 3.70 4.19
C GLU A 111 15.66 4.71 4.38
N ASN A 112 16.79 4.29 4.95
CA ASN A 112 17.99 5.13 5.05
C ASN A 112 18.60 5.45 3.67
N LYS A 113 18.30 4.64 2.64
CA LYS A 113 18.65 4.90 1.24
C LYS A 113 17.59 5.75 0.51
N GLY A 114 16.54 6.18 1.20
CA GLY A 114 15.48 7.04 0.66
C GLY A 114 14.25 6.29 0.13
N TRP A 115 14.23 4.96 0.21
CA TRP A 115 13.03 4.19 -0.11
C TRP A 115 11.95 4.40 0.96
N LYS A 116 10.69 4.14 0.63
CA LYS A 116 9.60 4.07 1.61
C LYS A 116 9.03 2.67 1.58
N ILE A 117 9.08 1.99 2.72
CA ILE A 117 8.77 0.56 2.81
C ILE A 117 7.61 0.36 3.76
N GLU A 118 6.53 -0.22 3.25
CA GLU A 118 5.37 -0.57 4.07
C GLU A 118 5.68 -1.84 4.87
N ARG A 119 5.56 -1.76 6.20
CA ARG A 119 5.74 -2.90 7.10
C ARG A 119 4.37 -3.48 7.44
N GLN A 120 4.31 -4.81 7.46
CA GLN A 120 3.11 -5.58 7.74
C GLN A 120 3.36 -6.56 8.90
N GLN A 121 2.26 -7.08 9.44
CA GLN A 121 2.23 -8.07 10.51
C GLN A 121 1.26 -9.20 10.15
N LEU A 122 1.46 -10.37 10.77
CA LEU A 122 0.67 -11.58 10.56
C LEU A 122 0.67 -12.09 9.09
N PRO A 123 1.83 -12.46 8.52
CA PRO A 123 3.17 -12.56 9.12
C PRO A 123 3.95 -11.23 9.09
N ILE A 124 5.10 -11.17 9.79
CA ILE A 124 6.00 -10.02 9.67
C ILE A 124 6.55 -10.00 8.24
N SER A 125 6.24 -8.94 7.50
CA SER A 125 6.61 -8.78 6.10
C SER A 125 6.81 -7.31 5.73
N ILE A 126 7.38 -7.09 4.55
CA ILE A 126 7.42 -5.80 3.88
C ILE A 126 6.63 -5.88 2.58
N HIS A 127 5.87 -4.83 2.28
CA HIS A 127 4.91 -4.78 1.19
C HIS A 127 5.33 -3.81 0.10
N PHE A 128 5.01 -4.17 -1.14
CA PHE A 128 5.28 -3.40 -2.34
C PHE A 128 4.02 -3.29 -3.19
N THR A 129 3.72 -2.07 -3.61
CA THR A 129 2.76 -1.78 -4.68
C THR A 129 3.50 -1.17 -5.85
N LEU A 130 3.72 -1.93 -6.93
CA LEU A 130 4.33 -1.39 -8.13
C LEU A 130 3.36 -0.47 -8.88
N MET A 131 3.85 0.74 -9.17
CA MET A 131 3.13 1.81 -9.85
C MET A 131 3.99 2.32 -11.02
N PRO A 132 3.40 3.00 -12.03
CA PRO A 132 4.14 3.40 -13.24
C PRO A 132 5.42 4.20 -12.97
N HIS A 133 5.44 5.06 -11.95
CA HIS A 133 6.64 5.84 -11.61
C HIS A 133 7.80 5.01 -11.07
N HIS A 134 7.56 3.78 -10.58
CA HIS A 134 8.61 2.87 -10.12
C HIS A 134 9.44 2.28 -11.26
N LEU A 135 8.92 2.26 -12.49
CA LEU A 135 9.60 1.67 -13.65
C LEU A 135 10.98 2.31 -13.88
N ASN A 136 11.10 3.61 -13.64
CA ASN A 136 12.33 4.38 -13.86
C ASN A 136 13.41 4.15 -12.78
N VAL A 137 13.05 3.56 -11.64
CA VAL A 137 13.95 3.37 -10.49
C VAL A 137 14.11 1.90 -10.11
N LEU A 138 13.49 0.99 -10.88
CA LEU A 138 13.39 -0.43 -10.57
C LEU A 138 14.75 -1.10 -10.38
N ASP A 139 15.72 -0.78 -11.24
CA ASP A 139 17.04 -1.41 -11.20
C ASP A 139 17.88 -0.91 -10.02
N GLY A 140 17.75 0.38 -9.71
CA GLY A 140 18.34 0.96 -8.49
C GLY A 140 17.76 0.31 -7.24
N PHE A 141 16.44 0.14 -7.19
CA PHE A 141 15.76 -0.55 -6.10
C PHE A 141 16.25 -1.99 -5.94
N ILE A 142 16.34 -2.76 -7.03
CA ILE A 142 16.81 -4.15 -6.98
C ILE A 142 18.26 -4.23 -6.48
N ALA A 143 19.13 -3.32 -6.91
CA ALA A 143 20.52 -3.26 -6.47
C ALA A 143 20.60 -2.95 -4.96
N ASP A 144 19.83 -1.97 -4.48
CA ASP A 144 19.76 -1.61 -3.08
C ASP A 144 19.16 -2.71 -2.21
N LEU A 145 18.13 -3.41 -2.70
CA LEU A 145 17.52 -4.56 -2.01
C LEU A 145 18.52 -5.68 -1.79
N LYS A 146 19.32 -6.00 -2.82
CA LYS A 146 20.38 -7.01 -2.71
C LYS A 146 21.46 -6.58 -1.72
N ALA A 147 21.95 -5.35 -1.84
CA ALA A 147 22.98 -4.83 -0.95
C ALA A 147 22.52 -4.78 0.52
N ALA A 148 21.28 -4.33 0.74
CA ALA A 148 20.68 -4.28 2.07
C ALA A 148 20.45 -5.68 2.66
N ALA A 149 20.06 -6.66 1.84
CA ALA A 149 19.93 -8.04 2.30
C ALA A 149 21.28 -8.65 2.71
N GLU A 150 22.36 -8.38 1.97
CA GLU A 150 23.71 -8.81 2.38
C GLU A 150 24.16 -8.13 3.68
N ASP A 151 23.82 -6.85 3.87
CA ASP A 151 24.15 -6.11 5.10
C ASP A 151 23.45 -6.70 6.34
N VAL A 152 22.14 -6.96 6.27
CA VAL A 152 21.40 -7.63 7.36
C VAL A 152 22.00 -9.00 7.69
N LYS A 153 22.41 -9.74 6.66
CA LYS A 153 23.01 -11.07 6.83
C LYS A 153 24.40 -11.00 7.47
N ALA A 154 25.20 -9.99 7.13
CA ALA A 154 26.52 -9.78 7.71
C ALA A 154 26.46 -9.30 9.17
N ASN A 155 25.37 -8.62 9.56
CA ASN A 155 25.19 -8.00 10.88
C ASN A 155 23.93 -8.54 11.60
N PRO A 156 23.84 -9.85 11.90
CA PRO A 156 22.66 -10.44 12.53
C PRO A 156 22.44 -9.88 13.94
N GLY A 157 21.21 -9.50 14.25
CA GLY A 157 20.83 -8.94 15.56
C GLY A 157 21.14 -7.46 15.74
N GLN A 158 21.63 -6.77 14.70
CA GLN A 158 21.71 -5.32 14.72
C GLN A 158 20.28 -4.74 14.76
N SER A 159 19.96 -4.02 15.83
CA SER A 159 18.72 -3.28 15.92
C SER A 159 18.81 -2.10 14.95
N ALA A 160 18.01 -2.10 13.90
CA ALA A 160 17.77 -0.87 13.18
C ALA A 160 16.96 0.04 14.12
N GLY A 161 17.57 1.14 14.54
CA GLY A 161 16.84 2.19 15.25
C GLY A 161 15.82 2.82 14.31
N GLY A 162 14.63 3.14 14.81
CA GLY A 162 13.58 3.79 14.02
C GLY A 162 12.30 2.96 13.93
N THR A 163 11.77 2.82 12.72
CA THR A 163 10.44 2.24 12.45
C THR A 163 10.40 0.73 12.73
N ALA A 164 11.49 -0.01 12.53
CA ALA A 164 11.54 -1.44 12.88
C ALA A 164 11.24 -1.70 14.35
N ALA A 165 11.83 -0.90 15.26
CA ALA A 165 11.60 -1.02 16.70
C ALA A 165 10.13 -0.74 17.07
N MET A 166 9.51 0.27 16.45
CA MET A 166 8.09 0.60 16.66
C MET A 166 7.18 -0.56 16.23
N TYR A 167 7.33 -1.07 15.01
CA TYR A 167 6.53 -2.19 14.51
C TYR A 167 6.78 -3.47 15.30
N GLY A 168 8.03 -3.75 15.67
CA GLY A 168 8.38 -4.89 16.53
C GLY A 168 7.78 -4.80 17.93
N MET A 169 7.63 -3.61 18.49
CA MET A 169 6.94 -3.37 19.76
C MET A 169 5.42 -3.57 19.60
N MET A 170 4.79 -2.92 18.61
CA MET A 170 3.34 -3.01 18.36
C MET A 170 2.88 -4.45 18.10
N ALA A 171 3.71 -5.26 17.44
CA ALA A 171 3.44 -6.67 17.21
C ALA A 171 3.39 -7.50 18.51
N LYS A 172 4.06 -7.05 19.58
CA LYS A 172 4.15 -7.74 20.88
C LYS A 172 3.11 -7.27 21.90
N ILE A 173 2.44 -6.15 21.68
CA ILE A 173 1.38 -5.65 22.57
C ILE A 173 0.14 -6.56 22.44
N PRO A 174 -0.29 -7.26 23.51
CA PRO A 174 -1.43 -8.17 23.44
C PRO A 174 -2.77 -7.44 23.32
N ASP A 175 -2.91 -6.29 24.00
CA ASP A 175 -4.12 -5.48 23.98
C ASP A 175 -4.07 -4.48 22.82
N LYS A 176 -4.87 -4.76 21.80
CA LYS A 176 -4.97 -3.90 20.61
C LYS A 176 -5.63 -2.55 20.92
N GLY A 177 -6.43 -2.43 22.00
CA GLY A 177 -7.04 -1.15 22.40
C GLY A 177 -6.00 -0.08 22.74
N ILE A 178 -4.86 -0.46 23.32
CA ILE A 178 -3.75 0.47 23.60
C ILE A 178 -3.15 1.03 22.29
N ILE A 179 -3.10 0.21 21.24
CA ILE A 179 -2.61 0.62 19.93
C ILE A 179 -3.62 1.59 19.29
N ASP A 180 -4.91 1.30 19.42
CA ASP A 180 -5.98 2.17 18.91
C ASP A 180 -5.95 3.56 19.57
N ASP A 181 -5.80 3.62 20.90
CA ASP A 181 -5.67 4.87 21.66
C ASP A 181 -4.43 5.68 21.22
N PHE A 182 -3.29 5.01 21.03
CA PHE A 182 -2.09 5.65 20.51
C PHE A 182 -2.31 6.24 19.11
N ILE A 183 -3.00 5.53 18.22
CA ILE A 183 -3.32 6.02 16.87
C ILE A 183 -4.20 7.27 16.96
N VAL A 184 -5.22 7.26 17.82
CA VAL A 184 -6.11 8.42 18.01
C VAL A 184 -5.32 9.64 18.50
N GLU A 185 -4.47 9.49 19.52
CA GLU A 185 -3.67 10.61 20.03
C GLU A 185 -2.64 11.10 18.99
N PHE A 186 -2.01 10.19 18.25
CA PHE A 186 -1.10 10.55 17.17
C PHE A 186 -1.80 11.44 16.12
N PHE A 187 -3.01 11.07 15.68
CA PHE A 187 -3.77 11.92 14.77
C PHE A 187 -4.21 13.22 15.43
N SER A 188 -4.61 13.20 16.70
CA SER A 188 -4.95 14.42 17.47
C SER A 188 -3.79 15.43 17.47
N GLU A 189 -2.57 14.96 17.73
CA GLU A 189 -1.34 15.77 17.72
C GLU A 189 -1.03 16.38 16.34
N MET A 190 -1.27 15.65 15.24
CA MET A 190 -1.04 16.17 13.89
C MET A 190 -1.89 17.41 13.53
N TYR A 191 -2.97 17.66 14.26
CA TYR A 191 -3.83 18.84 14.10
C TYR A 191 -3.57 19.93 15.16
N LYS A 192 -2.61 19.73 16.07
CA LYS A 192 -2.14 20.79 16.97
C LYS A 192 -1.14 21.66 16.20
N ASN A 193 -1.39 22.97 16.20
CA ASN A 193 -0.57 23.97 15.51
C ASN A 193 0.83 24.11 16.10
#